data_AF-A0A956DC40-F1
#
_entry.id   AF-A0A956DC40-F1
#
_cell.length_a   1.000
_cell.length_b   1.000
_cell.length_c   1.000
_cell.angle_alpha   90.00
_cell.angle_beta   90.00
_cell.angle_gamma   90.00
#
_symmetry.space_group_name_H-M   'P 1'
#
loop_
_entity.id
_entity.type
_entity.pdbx_description
1 polymer ?
#
loop_
_entity_poly.entity_id
_entity_poly.type
_entity_poly.pdbx_seq_one_letter_code
_entity_poly.pdbx_strand_id
1 'polypeptide(L)'
;MATLFSCAVEPGSEREVLTLALGIAIAVVSVVKRHVFRGLPRARRLGIAGASMLVAWTATVLEHLVFFEVLDTVEHLAYFGAALALTSWIVSVPRGFAEPRGPG
;
A
#
# COMPACT_ATOMS: atom_id res chain seq x y z
N MET A 1 -36.23 -9.34 25.08
CA MET A 1 -36.31 -8.08 24.32
C MET A 1 -34.91 -7.82 23.79
N ALA A 2 -34.66 -8.22 22.54
CA ALA A 2 -33.33 -8.22 21.94
C ALA A 2 -32.89 -6.78 21.66
N THR A 3 -31.90 -6.30 22.42
CA THR A 3 -31.15 -5.10 22.05
C THR A 3 -30.33 -5.43 20.82
N LEU A 4 -30.79 -4.93 19.68
CA LEU A 4 -30.05 -4.86 18.43
C LEU A 4 -28.66 -4.26 18.73
N PHE A 5 -27.62 -5.06 18.55
CA PHE A 5 -26.26 -4.60 18.40
C PHE A 5 -26.24 -3.63 17.21
N SER A 6 -26.38 -2.34 17.48
CA SER A 6 -25.88 -1.33 16.57
C SER A 6 -24.37 -1.53 16.51
N CYS A 7 -23.90 -2.23 15.48
CA CYS A 7 -22.52 -2.17 15.04
C CYS A 7 -22.25 -0.72 14.61
N ALA A 8 -21.94 0.13 15.58
CA ALA A 8 -21.33 1.41 15.30
C ALA A 8 -19.94 1.11 14.73
N VAL A 9 -19.84 1.10 13.41
CA VAL A 9 -18.54 1.17 12.74
C VAL A 9 -17.96 2.52 13.15
N GLU A 10 -16.86 2.52 13.89
CA GLU A 10 -16.18 3.77 14.20
C GLU A 10 -15.80 4.47 12.88
N PRO A 11 -15.99 5.79 12.74
CA PRO A 11 -15.76 6.52 11.50
C PRO A 11 -14.30 6.45 10.97
N GLY A 12 -13.34 6.00 11.77
CA GLY A 12 -11.97 5.65 11.31
C GLY A 12 -11.92 4.35 10.50
N SER A 13 -12.69 3.33 10.92
CA SER A 13 -12.70 2.00 10.33
C SER A 13 -13.19 1.98 8.87
N GLU A 14 -14.17 2.82 8.52
CA GLU A 14 -14.65 2.90 7.13
C GLU A 14 -13.56 3.38 6.16
N ARG A 15 -12.73 4.34 6.59
CA ARG A 15 -11.65 4.89 5.76
C ARG A 15 -10.53 3.88 5.57
N GLU A 16 -10.21 3.11 6.60
CA GLU A 16 -9.18 2.07 6.55
C GLU A 16 -9.61 0.92 5.63
N VAL A 17 -10.85 0.47 5.73
CA VAL A 17 -11.41 -0.56 4.84
C VAL A 17 -11.41 -0.08 3.39
N LEU A 18 -11.79 1.17 3.12
CA LEU A 18 -11.72 1.75 1.77
C LEU A 18 -10.28 1.84 1.26
N THR A 19 -9.34 2.21 2.13
CA THR A 19 -7.91 2.30 1.78
C THR A 19 -7.34 0.91 1.46
N LEU A 20 -7.67 -0.11 2.26
CA LEU A 20 -7.29 -1.50 1.99
C LEU A 20 -7.92 -2.00 0.68
N ALA A 21 -9.20 -1.72 0.44
CA ALA A 21 -9.89 -2.10 -0.80
C ALA A 21 -9.24 -1.46 -2.04
N LEU A 22 -8.88 -0.18 -1.95
CA LEU A 22 -8.12 0.51 -2.99
C LEU A 22 -6.74 -0.14 -3.20
N GLY A 23 -6.04 -0.47 -2.11
CA GLY A 23 -4.76 -1.17 -2.17
C GLY A 23 -4.85 -2.52 -2.88
N ILE A 24 -5.89 -3.31 -2.57
CA ILE A 24 -6.16 -4.59 -3.23
C ILE A 24 -6.43 -4.37 -4.71
N ALA A 25 -7.25 -3.38 -5.07
CA ALA A 25 -7.53 -3.05 -6.47
C ALA A 25 -6.24 -2.67 -7.23
N ILE A 26 -5.36 -1.86 -6.63
CA ILE A 26 -4.06 -1.52 -7.20
C ILE A 26 -3.22 -2.78 -7.41
N ALA A 27 -3.14 -3.67 -6.41
CA ALA A 27 -2.36 -4.91 -6.54
C ALA A 27 -2.91 -5.84 -7.62
N VAL A 28 -4.23 -6.00 -7.72
CA VAL A 28 -4.87 -6.76 -8.78
C VAL A 28 -4.51 -6.17 -10.15
N VAL A 29 -4.64 -4.85 -10.33
CA VAL A 29 -4.26 -4.17 -11.57
C VAL A 29 -2.78 -4.36 -11.87
N SER A 30 -1.90 -4.25 -10.87
CA SER A 30 -0.46 -4.48 -11.03
C SER A 30 -0.12 -5.90 -11.48
N VAL A 31 -0.86 -6.91 -11.00
CA VAL A 31 -0.69 -8.32 -11.42
C VAL A 31 -1.24 -8.54 -12.82
N VAL A 32 -2.45 -8.06 -13.11
CA VAL A 32 -3.09 -8.19 -14.43
C VAL A 32 -2.28 -7.48 -15.52
N LYS A 33 -1.77 -6.27 -15.21
CA LYS A 33 -0.95 -5.47 -16.11
C LYS A 33 0.54 -5.63 -15.86
N ARG A 34 0.99 -6.77 -15.31
CA ARG A 34 2.40 -7.03 -14.96
C ARG A 34 3.40 -6.72 -16.09
N HIS A 35 3.00 -6.86 -17.34
CA HIS A 35 3.84 -6.56 -18.51
C HIS A 35 4.16 -5.07 -18.63
N VAL A 36 3.21 -4.18 -18.31
CA VAL A 36 3.41 -2.72 -18.25
C VAL A 36 4.36 -2.38 -17.11
N PHE A 37 4.10 -2.92 -15.92
CA PHE A 37 4.90 -2.66 -14.73
C PHE A 37 6.34 -3.17 -14.84
N ARG A 38 6.59 -4.26 -15.60
CA ARG A 38 7.95 -4.74 -15.90
C ARG A 38 8.78 -3.75 -16.73
N GLY A 39 8.13 -2.85 -17.47
CA GLY A 39 8.81 -1.77 -18.20
C GLY A 39 9.29 -0.63 -17.29
N LEU A 40 8.85 -0.59 -16.02
CA LEU A 40 9.29 0.43 -15.08
C LEU A 40 10.71 0.15 -14.59
N PRO A 41 11.54 1.20 -14.44
CA PRO A 41 12.89 1.06 -13.90
C PRO A 41 12.82 0.44 -12.50
N ARG A 42 13.57 -0.63 -12.26
CA ARG A 42 13.67 -1.29 -10.94
C ARG A 42 12.29 -1.60 -10.32
N ALA A 43 11.33 -2.06 -11.13
CA ALA A 43 9.95 -2.40 -10.75
C ALA A 43 9.80 -3.28 -9.49
N ARG A 44 10.80 -4.12 -9.19
CA ARG A 44 10.85 -4.91 -7.96
C ARG A 44 10.77 -4.04 -6.69
N ARG A 45 11.45 -2.88 -6.66
CA ARG A 45 11.43 -1.97 -5.49
C ARG A 45 10.06 -1.35 -5.30
N LEU A 46 9.40 -0.96 -6.40
CA LEU A 46 8.03 -0.45 -6.39
C LEU A 46 7.04 -1.53 -5.93
N GLY A 47 7.22 -2.78 -6.38
CA GLY A 47 6.43 -3.92 -5.92
C GLY A 47 6.60 -4.20 -4.43
N ILE A 48 7.83 -4.11 -3.89
CA ILE A 48 8.09 -4.23 -2.45
C ILE A 48 7.39 -3.10 -1.69
N ALA A 49 7.50 -1.85 -2.16
CA ALA A 49 6.84 -0.71 -1.53
C ALA A 49 5.30 -0.90 -1.47
N GLY A 50 4.68 -1.31 -2.58
CA GLY A 50 3.24 -1.59 -2.63
C GLY A 50 2.82 -2.76 -1.74
N ALA A 51 3.62 -3.84 -1.71
CA ALA A 51 3.35 -4.98 -0.83
C ALA A 51 3.47 -4.59 0.65
N SER A 52 4.47 -3.80 1.02
CA SER A 52 4.62 -3.27 2.38
C SER A 52 3.46 -2.37 2.78
N MET A 53 2.96 -1.49 1.89
CA MET A 53 1.76 -0.70 2.18
C MET A 53 0.50 -1.56 2.36
N LEU A 54 0.34 -2.61 1.57
CA LEU A 54 -0.76 -3.55 1.76
C LEU A 54 -0.71 -4.25 3.12
N VAL A 55 0.48 -4.64 3.57
CA VAL A 55 0.68 -5.20 4.92
C VAL A 55 0.31 -4.17 5.99
N ALA A 56 0.73 -2.91 5.83
CA ALA A 56 0.38 -1.83 6.75
C ALA A 56 -1.13 -1.67 6.87
N TRP A 57 -1.84 -1.46 5.76
CA TRP A 57 -3.30 -1.30 5.77
C TRP A 57 -4.06 -2.52 6.26
N THR A 58 -3.54 -3.71 6.02
CA THR A 58 -4.12 -4.94 6.60
C THR A 58 -3.95 -4.95 8.11
N ALA A 59 -2.79 -4.54 8.63
CA ALA A 59 -2.54 -4.44 10.06
C ALA A 59 -3.47 -3.40 10.71
N THR A 60 -3.64 -2.22 10.11
CA THR A 60 -4.57 -1.17 10.58
C THR A 60 -6.00 -1.69 10.70
N VAL A 61 -6.50 -2.39 9.68
CA VAL A 61 -7.86 -2.96 9.73
C VAL A 61 -7.98 -4.05 10.81
N LEU A 62 -6.92 -4.84 11.02
CA LEU A 62 -6.92 -5.93 11.99
C LEU A 62 -6.69 -5.48 13.44
N GLU A 63 -6.03 -4.34 13.68
CA GLU A 63 -5.75 -3.84 15.04
C GLU A 63 -7.04 -3.52 15.81
N HIS A 64 -8.08 -3.13 15.08
CA HIS A 64 -9.42 -2.91 15.59
C HIS A 64 -10.12 -4.19 16.05
N LEU A 65 -9.60 -5.36 15.69
CA LEU A 65 -10.16 -6.67 16.04
C LEU A 65 -9.39 -7.35 17.17
N VAL A 66 -8.06 -7.33 17.13
CA VAL A 66 -7.19 -8.09 18.04
C VAL A 66 -5.79 -7.47 18.17
N PHE A 67 -5.06 -7.76 19.26
CA PHE A 67 -3.61 -7.51 19.41
C PHE A 67 -3.11 -6.11 18.96
N PHE A 68 -3.81 -5.05 19.37
CA PHE A 68 -3.55 -3.66 18.99
C PHE A 68 -2.06 -3.28 18.97
N GLU A 69 -1.33 -3.42 20.08
CA GLU A 69 0.09 -3.01 20.17
C GLU A 69 1.02 -3.71 19.16
N VAL A 70 0.75 -4.99 18.87
CA VAL A 70 1.57 -5.76 17.92
C VAL A 70 1.26 -5.32 16.50
N LEU A 71 -0.02 -5.13 16.18
CA LEU A 71 -0.45 -4.75 14.83
C LEU A 71 -0.09 -3.29 14.51
N ASP A 72 -0.21 -2.39 15.47
CA ASP A 72 0.28 -1.00 15.37
C ASP A 72 1.79 -0.96 15.08
N THR A 73 2.57 -1.79 15.79
CA THR A 73 4.02 -1.91 15.53
C THR A 73 4.32 -2.45 14.12
N VAL A 74 3.56 -3.46 13.68
CA VAL A 74 3.70 -4.04 12.33
C VAL A 74 3.33 -3.03 11.26
N GLU A 75 2.25 -2.26 11.45
CA GLU A 75 1.83 -1.18 10.57
C GLU A 75 2.95 -0.16 10.37
N HIS A 76 3.47 0.38 11.47
CA HIS A 76 4.52 1.39 11.45
C HIS A 76 5.79 0.87 10.76
N LEU A 77 6.20 -0.37 11.06
CA LEU A 77 7.37 -0.99 10.43
C LEU A 77 7.14 -1.22 8.93
N ALA A 78 5.93 -1.60 8.54
CA ALA A 78 5.55 -1.80 7.15
C ALA A 78 5.54 -0.47 6.37
N TYR A 79 5.02 0.62 6.94
CA TYR A 79 5.13 1.95 6.34
C TYR A 79 6.58 2.41 6.21
N PHE A 80 7.40 2.19 7.25
CA PHE A 80 8.82 2.51 7.19
C PHE A 80 9.53 1.73 6.06
N GLY A 81 9.27 0.43 5.95
CA GLY A 81 9.77 -0.40 4.86
C GLY A 81 9.31 0.08 3.48
N ALA A 82 8.03 0.46 3.35
CA ALA A 82 7.49 1.04 2.13
C ALA A 82 8.18 2.35 1.75
N ALA A 83 8.40 3.24 2.72
CA ALA A 83 9.09 4.52 2.51
C ALA A 83 10.55 4.33 2.08
N LEU A 84 11.28 3.37 2.68
CA LEU A 84 12.63 3.02 2.27
C LEU A 84 12.66 2.45 0.85
N ALA A 85 11.74 1.54 0.53
CA ALA A 85 11.65 0.94 -0.80
C ALA A 85 11.30 1.97 -1.88
N LEU A 86 10.38 2.89 -1.58
CA LEU A 86 9.98 3.97 -2.49
C LEU A 86 11.10 5.00 -2.68
N THR A 87 11.74 5.45 -1.60
CA THR A 87 12.91 6.34 -1.66
C THR A 87 14.03 5.70 -2.47
N SER A 88 14.33 4.44 -2.18
CA SER A 88 15.30 3.63 -2.91
C SER A 88 14.91 3.47 -4.38
N TRP A 89 13.62 3.40 -4.71
CA TRP A 89 13.16 3.38 -6.10
C TRP A 89 13.42 4.73 -6.78
N ILE A 90 13.00 5.84 -6.18
CA ILE A 90 13.15 7.21 -6.72
C ILE A 90 14.62 7.53 -7.04
N VAL A 91 15.53 7.31 -6.09
CA VAL A 91 16.97 7.55 -6.26
C VAL A 91 17.57 6.70 -7.40
N SER A 92 16.90 5.61 -7.72
CA SER A 92 17.38 4.59 -8.64
C SER A 92 16.82 4.72 -10.06
N VAL A 93 15.83 5.60 -10.27
CA VAL A 93 15.25 5.88 -11.59
C VAL A 93 16.22 6.75 -12.40
N PRO A 94 16.63 6.34 -13.62
CA PRO A 94 17.47 7.16 -14.48
C PRO A 94 16.79 8.48 -14.85
N ARG A 95 17.53 9.60 -14.80
CA ARG A 95 17.01 10.95 -15.14
C ARG A 95 16.39 11.06 -16.54
N GLY A 96 16.84 10.22 -17.49
CA GLY A 96 16.34 10.18 -18.87
C GLY A 96 14.90 9.66 -19.04
N PHE A 97 14.21 9.26 -17.95
CA PHE A 97 12.76 9.04 -17.96
C PHE A 97 11.95 10.32 -17.68
N ALA A 98 12.58 11.37 -17.14
CA ALA A 98 11.93 12.62 -16.76
C ALA A 98 11.95 13.70 -17.85
N GLU A 99 12.88 13.64 -18.80
CA GLU A 99 12.94 14.57 -19.92
C GLU A 99 12.18 14.03 -21.14
N PRO A 100 11.19 14.77 -21.67
CA PRO A 100 10.65 14.49 -22.99
C PRO A 100 11.80 14.55 -23.99
N ARG A 101 12.00 13.49 -24.78
CA ARG A 101 12.91 13.57 -25.93
C ARG A 101 12.38 14.67 -26.84
N GLY A 102 13.06 15.81 -26.85
CA GLY A 102 12.79 16.88 -27.82
C GLY A 102 12.87 16.32 -29.25
N PRO A 103 12.15 16.90 -30.21
CA PRO A 103 12.27 16.49 -31.60
C PRO A 103 13.73 16.69 -32.05
N GLY A 104 14.39 15.58 -32.39
CA GLY A 104 15.70 15.57 -33.04
C GLY A 104 15.58 15.70 -34.54
#